data_AF-A0A927S053-F1
#
_entry.id   AF-A0A927S053-F1
#
_cell.length_a   1.000
_cell.length_b   1.000
_cell.length_c   1.000
_cell.angle_alpha   90.00
_cell.angle_beta   90.00
_cell.angle_gamma   90.00
#
_symmetry.space_group_name_H-M   'P 1'
#
loop_
_entity.id
_entity.type
_entity.pdbx_description
1 polymer ?
#
loop_
_entity_poly.entity_id
_entity_poly.type
_entity_poly.pdbx_seq_one_letter_code
_entity_poly.pdbx_strand_id
1 'polypeptide(L)'
;MENEAQLCTQELMDTWTDSFAAPAFLCGFDKSDEAMRDDSLRAYLGSALMHEIMPYLPYEKKTVEASVIAACAMLENRVTPVVLMDRIRNLPERMEKEMLPLMDKYATEHFAFPPCLTLSLAAMMMLFAGTRRSEEGGYTLARGEDVLPISGDEEMLEAMSHLSCDMAAESMVYAVLSDRVVWTRDLRDVPGLEDSVTGAITDIQLLGMRDAMKKAADSHKQK
;
A
#
# COMPACT_ATOMS: atom_id res chain seq x y z
N MET A 1 -29.13 -2.97 5.31
CA MET A 1 -28.57 -4.26 4.88
C MET A 1 -28.06 -4.23 3.45
N GLU A 2 -28.88 -4.00 2.41
CA GLU A 2 -28.39 -4.01 1.01
C GLU A 2 -27.37 -2.89 0.70
N ASN A 3 -27.63 -1.66 1.17
CA ASN A 3 -26.70 -0.54 1.04
C ASN A 3 -25.38 -0.76 1.83
N GLU A 4 -25.48 -1.35 3.03
CA GLU A 4 -24.31 -1.60 3.89
C GLU A 4 -23.37 -2.67 3.31
N ALA A 5 -23.93 -3.75 2.75
CA ALA A 5 -23.13 -4.76 2.05
C ALA A 5 -22.47 -4.20 0.78
N GLN A 6 -23.12 -3.28 0.07
CA GLN A 6 -22.52 -2.59 -1.07
C GLN A 6 -21.35 -1.70 -0.65
N LEU A 7 -21.52 -0.92 0.43
CA LEU A 7 -20.45 -0.09 1.00
C LEU A 7 -19.27 -0.94 1.47
N CYS A 8 -19.53 -2.01 2.22
CA CYS A 8 -18.49 -2.94 2.67
C CYS A 8 -17.76 -3.60 1.49
N THR A 9 -18.48 -3.97 0.43
CA THR A 9 -17.85 -4.51 -0.79
C THR A 9 -16.95 -3.48 -1.46
N GLN A 10 -17.40 -2.23 -1.56
CA GLN A 10 -16.62 -1.14 -2.16
C GLN A 10 -15.35 -0.87 -1.34
N GLU A 11 -15.49 -0.72 -0.02
CA GLU A 11 -14.36 -0.48 0.90
C GLU A 11 -13.36 -1.63 0.85
N LEU A 12 -13.83 -2.89 0.88
CA LEU A 12 -12.98 -4.06 0.74
C LEU A 12 -12.21 -4.05 -0.59
N MET A 13 -12.87 -3.71 -1.69
CA MET A 13 -12.25 -3.63 -3.02
C MET A 13 -11.24 -2.48 -3.13
N ASP A 14 -11.50 -1.35 -2.47
CA ASP A 14 -10.58 -0.22 -2.43
C ASP A 14 -9.34 -0.53 -1.59
N THR A 15 -9.52 -1.01 -0.37
CA THR A 15 -8.39 -1.42 0.50
C THR A 15 -7.60 -2.58 -0.11
N TRP A 16 -8.28 -3.52 -0.77
CA TRP A 16 -7.64 -4.56 -1.57
C TRP A 16 -6.71 -3.92 -2.60
N THR A 17 -7.24 -3.00 -3.40
CA THR A 17 -6.47 -2.39 -4.50
C THR A 17 -5.28 -1.57 -3.98
N ASP A 18 -5.49 -0.80 -2.90
CA ASP A 18 -4.46 0.09 -2.35
C ASP A 18 -3.34 -0.65 -1.62
N SER A 19 -3.66 -1.71 -0.90
CA SER A 19 -2.67 -2.52 -0.17
C SER A 19 -1.71 -3.30 -1.08
N PHE A 20 -2.08 -3.48 -2.36
CA PHE A 20 -1.30 -4.26 -3.32
C PHE A 20 -0.65 -3.39 -4.42
N ALA A 21 -1.17 -2.19 -4.72
CA ALA A 21 -0.78 -1.44 -5.91
C ALA A 21 0.71 -1.09 -5.98
N ALA A 22 1.27 -0.50 -4.92
CA ALA A 22 2.70 -0.16 -4.87
C ALA A 22 3.60 -1.42 -4.84
N PRO A 23 3.34 -2.44 -3.98
CA PRO A 23 4.08 -3.71 -4.04
C PRO A 23 4.10 -4.37 -5.43
N ALA A 24 2.95 -4.43 -6.12
CA ALA A 24 2.86 -5.01 -7.46
C ALA A 24 3.65 -4.20 -8.50
N PHE A 25 3.57 -2.87 -8.44
CA PHE A 25 4.31 -2.00 -9.34
C PHE A 25 5.82 -2.14 -9.16
N LEU A 26 6.30 -2.20 -7.92
CA LEU A 26 7.71 -2.46 -7.59
C LEU A 26 8.17 -3.88 -7.98
N CYS A 27 7.24 -4.82 -8.14
CA CYS A 27 7.53 -6.14 -8.70
C CYS A 27 7.57 -6.19 -10.24
N GLY A 28 7.38 -5.05 -10.91
CA GLY A 28 7.47 -4.91 -12.36
C GLY A 28 6.16 -5.09 -13.12
N PHE A 29 5.01 -5.04 -12.44
CA PHE A 29 3.71 -5.11 -13.11
C PHE A 29 3.17 -3.70 -13.41
N ASP A 30 2.43 -3.57 -14.51
CA ASP A 30 1.70 -2.34 -14.86
C ASP A 30 0.22 -2.41 -14.54
N LYS A 31 -0.33 -3.64 -14.47
CA LYS A 31 -1.75 -3.88 -14.31
C LYS A 31 -2.03 -4.88 -13.19
N SER A 32 -3.10 -4.65 -12.45
CA SER A 32 -3.54 -5.51 -11.34
C SER A 32 -3.78 -6.95 -11.77
N ASP A 33 -4.41 -7.14 -12.93
CA ASP A 33 -4.86 -8.44 -13.40
C ASP A 33 -3.68 -9.33 -13.80
N GLU A 34 -2.59 -8.70 -14.26
CA GLU A 34 -1.32 -9.38 -14.55
C GLU A 34 -0.60 -9.73 -13.25
N ALA A 35 -0.52 -8.77 -12.31
CA ALA A 35 0.03 -8.97 -10.97
C ALA A 35 -0.67 -10.11 -10.21
N MET A 36 -1.98 -10.26 -10.34
CA MET A 36 -2.75 -11.32 -9.70
C MET A 36 -2.49 -12.71 -10.27
N ARG A 37 -1.76 -12.86 -11.40
CA ARG A 37 -1.29 -14.15 -11.88
C ARG A 37 -0.02 -14.62 -11.15
N ASP A 38 0.65 -13.74 -10.41
CA ASP A 38 1.84 -14.05 -9.62
C ASP A 38 1.47 -14.65 -8.25
N ASP A 39 2.02 -15.83 -7.96
CA ASP A 39 1.74 -16.57 -6.73
C ASP A 39 2.17 -15.81 -5.46
N SER A 40 3.26 -15.06 -5.53
CA SER A 40 3.80 -14.34 -4.37
C SER A 40 2.91 -13.15 -4.02
N LEU A 41 2.44 -12.41 -5.03
CA LEU A 41 1.51 -11.30 -4.83
C LEU A 41 0.14 -11.79 -4.34
N ARG A 42 -0.38 -12.90 -4.90
CA ARG A 42 -1.62 -13.51 -4.38
C ARG A 42 -1.50 -13.94 -2.93
N ALA A 43 -0.38 -14.56 -2.55
CA ALA A 43 -0.15 -15.00 -1.18
C ALA A 43 -0.04 -13.81 -0.21
N TYR A 44 0.70 -12.77 -0.58
CA TYR A 44 0.82 -11.52 0.18
C TYR A 44 -0.55 -10.85 0.38
N LEU A 45 -1.29 -10.65 -0.71
CA LEU A 45 -2.58 -9.98 -0.67
C LEU A 45 -3.64 -10.80 0.08
N GLY A 46 -3.66 -12.12 -0.10
CA GLY A 46 -4.52 -13.00 0.67
C GLY A 46 -4.26 -12.91 2.17
N SER A 47 -3.00 -12.79 2.58
CA SER A 47 -2.61 -12.61 3.97
C SER A 47 -3.07 -11.26 4.52
N ALA A 48 -2.83 -10.15 3.80
CA ALA A 48 -3.30 -8.82 4.18
C ALA A 48 -4.83 -8.79 4.35
N LEU A 49 -5.58 -9.35 3.40
CA LEU A 49 -7.04 -9.38 3.45
C LEU A 49 -7.56 -10.15 4.65
N MET A 50 -7.12 -11.39 4.82
CA MET A 50 -7.65 -12.27 5.87
C MET A 50 -7.29 -11.80 7.28
N HIS A 51 -6.08 -11.28 7.47
CA HIS A 51 -5.54 -11.04 8.81
C HIS A 51 -5.48 -9.56 9.21
N GLU A 52 -5.46 -8.63 8.26
CA GLU A 52 -5.18 -7.21 8.54
C GLU A 52 -6.28 -6.27 8.07
N ILE A 53 -7.10 -6.67 7.09
CA ILE A 53 -8.19 -5.83 6.56
C ILE A 53 -9.55 -6.33 7.05
N MET A 54 -9.97 -7.53 6.65
CA MET A 54 -11.32 -8.05 6.91
C MET A 54 -11.72 -8.04 8.40
N PRO A 55 -10.84 -8.39 9.36
CA PRO A 55 -11.21 -8.37 10.78
C PRO A 55 -11.47 -6.96 11.34
N TYR A 56 -10.94 -5.92 10.69
CA TYR A 56 -10.91 -4.55 11.22
C TYR A 56 -11.82 -3.58 10.47
N LEU A 57 -12.51 -4.06 9.43
CA LEU A 57 -13.57 -3.32 8.76
C LEU A 57 -14.72 -3.04 9.73
N PRO A 58 -15.37 -1.85 9.67
CA PRO A 58 -16.40 -1.42 10.62
C PRO A 58 -17.78 -2.06 10.34
N TYR A 59 -17.83 -3.34 9.98
CA TYR A 59 -19.06 -4.06 9.65
C TYR A 59 -19.20 -5.36 10.42
N GLU A 60 -20.44 -5.84 10.54
CA GLU A 60 -20.74 -7.17 11.08
C GLU A 60 -20.04 -8.27 10.25
N LYS A 61 -19.54 -9.31 10.93
CA LYS A 61 -18.83 -10.42 10.28
C LYS A 61 -19.57 -11.01 9.09
N LYS A 62 -20.89 -11.18 9.23
CA LYS A 62 -21.74 -11.73 8.15
C LYS A 62 -21.80 -10.80 6.93
N THR A 63 -21.76 -9.49 7.14
CA THR A 63 -21.69 -8.50 6.06
C THR A 63 -20.36 -8.62 5.34
N VAL A 64 -19.25 -8.69 6.09
CA VAL A 64 -17.90 -8.87 5.51
C VAL A 64 -17.81 -10.16 4.70
N GLU A 65 -18.30 -11.29 5.22
CA GLU A 65 -18.31 -12.57 4.50
C GLU A 65 -19.09 -12.50 3.18
N ALA A 66 -20.26 -11.86 3.19
CA ALA A 66 -21.05 -11.65 1.97
C ALA A 66 -20.32 -10.72 0.97
N SER A 67 -19.66 -9.69 1.47
CA SER A 67 -18.89 -8.74 0.66
C SER A 67 -17.66 -9.36 0.02
N VAL A 68 -17.00 -10.33 0.66
CA VAL A 68 -15.91 -11.10 0.04
C VAL A 68 -16.39 -11.86 -1.19
N ILE A 69 -17.55 -12.52 -1.09
CA ILE A 69 -18.13 -13.27 -2.23
C ILE A 69 -18.44 -12.31 -3.39
N ALA A 70 -19.03 -11.14 -3.08
CA ALA A 70 -19.32 -10.12 -4.07
C ALA A 70 -18.03 -9.55 -4.71
N ALA A 71 -17.02 -9.25 -3.90
CA ALA A 71 -15.72 -8.75 -4.35
C ALA A 71 -15.02 -9.74 -5.30
N CYS A 72 -14.99 -11.03 -4.95
CA CYS A 72 -14.46 -12.07 -5.82
C CYS A 72 -15.19 -12.13 -7.17
N ALA A 73 -16.52 -12.08 -7.16
CA ALA A 73 -17.31 -12.06 -8.39
C ALA A 73 -17.04 -10.80 -9.24
N MET A 74 -16.82 -9.64 -8.61
CA MET A 74 -16.43 -8.41 -9.32
C MET A 74 -15.05 -8.53 -9.97
N LEU A 75 -14.10 -9.18 -9.30
CA LEU A 75 -12.76 -9.43 -9.84
C LEU A 75 -12.81 -10.41 -11.01
N GLU A 76 -13.54 -11.53 -10.87
CA GLU A 76 -13.68 -12.54 -11.93
C GLU A 76 -14.33 -11.99 -13.20
N ASN A 77 -15.31 -11.08 -13.05
CA ASN A 77 -16.05 -10.50 -14.17
C ASN A 77 -15.47 -9.15 -14.65
N ARG A 78 -14.30 -8.73 -14.15
CA ARG A 78 -13.68 -7.46 -14.52
C ARG A 78 -13.20 -7.51 -15.97
N VAL A 79 -13.77 -6.65 -16.81
CA VAL A 79 -13.42 -6.54 -18.23
C VAL A 79 -12.26 -5.56 -18.46
N THR A 80 -12.21 -4.47 -17.69
CA THR A 80 -11.19 -3.43 -17.82
C THR A 80 -10.09 -3.62 -16.77
N PRO A 81 -8.84 -3.87 -17.18
CA PRO A 81 -7.74 -4.01 -16.23
C PRO A 81 -7.51 -2.73 -15.42
N VAL A 82 -7.10 -2.87 -14.16
CA VAL A 82 -6.68 -1.70 -13.36
C VAL A 82 -5.22 -1.38 -13.67
N VAL A 83 -4.97 -0.20 -14.20
CA VAL A 83 -3.62 0.34 -14.36
C VAL A 83 -3.10 0.78 -12.99
N LEU A 84 -1.97 0.23 -12.57
CA LEU A 84 -1.44 0.45 -11.22
C LEU A 84 -1.06 1.90 -10.99
N MET A 85 -0.46 2.57 -11.98
CA MET A 85 -0.11 3.98 -11.90
C MET A 85 -1.32 4.89 -11.67
N ASP A 86 -2.46 4.58 -12.30
CA ASP A 86 -3.71 5.33 -12.08
C ASP A 86 -4.24 5.15 -10.66
N ARG A 87 -4.02 3.97 -10.05
CA ARG A 87 -4.32 3.78 -8.64
C ARG A 87 -3.32 4.52 -7.75
N ILE A 88 -2.02 4.43 -8.03
CA ILE A 88 -0.93 4.94 -7.18
C ILE A 88 -1.00 6.47 -7.00
N ARG A 89 -1.45 7.23 -8.01
CA ARG A 89 -1.41 8.71 -8.00
C ARG A 89 -1.87 9.43 -6.72
N ASN A 90 -2.90 8.91 -6.06
CA ASN A 90 -3.46 9.49 -4.83
C ASN A 90 -3.41 8.49 -3.66
N LEU A 91 -2.47 7.54 -3.72
CA LEU A 91 -2.33 6.50 -2.71
C LEU A 91 -1.98 7.04 -1.32
N PRO A 92 -1.13 8.08 -1.14
CA PRO A 92 -0.86 8.63 0.20
C PRO A 92 -2.13 9.10 0.92
N GLU A 93 -3.02 9.81 0.23
CA GLU A 93 -4.28 10.26 0.84
C GLU A 93 -5.17 9.10 1.30
N ARG A 94 -5.27 8.04 0.48
CA ARG A 94 -6.07 6.85 0.83
C ARG A 94 -5.41 6.02 1.92
N MET A 95 -4.07 5.94 1.93
CA MET A 95 -3.30 5.34 3.02
C MET A 95 -3.64 6.02 4.34
N GLU A 96 -3.65 7.36 4.39
CA GLU A 96 -3.96 8.11 5.60
C GLU A 96 -5.42 7.93 6.05
N LYS A 97 -6.38 8.02 5.11
CA LYS A 97 -7.82 8.05 5.42
C LYS A 97 -8.41 6.67 5.67
N GLU A 98 -7.93 5.64 4.98
CA GLU A 98 -8.56 4.32 4.93
C GLU A 98 -7.68 3.25 5.57
N MET A 99 -6.38 3.24 5.28
CA MET A 99 -5.48 2.16 5.69
C MET A 99 -4.91 2.33 7.10
N LEU A 100 -4.46 3.53 7.48
CA LEU A 100 -3.96 3.82 8.83
C LEU A 100 -4.97 3.48 9.94
N PRO A 101 -6.29 3.78 9.81
CA PRO A 101 -7.27 3.36 10.80
C PRO A 101 -7.35 1.84 11.01
N LEU A 102 -7.16 1.04 9.95
CA LEU A 102 -7.11 -0.42 10.07
C LEU A 102 -5.82 -0.86 10.78
N MET A 103 -4.69 -0.22 10.46
CA MET A 103 -3.41 -0.48 11.09
C MET A 103 -3.42 -0.17 12.58
N ASP A 104 -4.05 0.94 12.99
CA ASP A 104 -4.18 1.33 14.40
C ASP A 104 -5.04 0.33 15.20
N LYS A 105 -6.14 -0.16 14.61
CA LYS A 105 -6.98 -1.20 15.23
C LYS A 105 -6.20 -2.50 15.42
N TYR A 106 -5.48 -2.95 14.39
CA TYR A 106 -4.61 -4.13 14.48
C TYR A 106 -3.56 -3.95 15.58
N ALA A 107 -2.88 -2.80 15.61
CA ALA A 107 -1.84 -2.51 16.59
C ALA A 107 -2.37 -2.47 18.03
N THR A 108 -3.61 -2.02 18.21
CA THR A 108 -4.27 -2.02 19.52
C THR A 108 -4.48 -3.43 20.07
N GLU A 109 -4.79 -4.40 19.20
CA GLU A 109 -5.03 -5.80 19.62
C GLU A 109 -3.75 -6.62 19.72
N HIS A 110 -2.78 -6.37 18.83
CA HIS A 110 -1.59 -7.20 18.68
C HIS A 110 -0.32 -6.59 19.27
N PHE A 111 -0.36 -5.33 19.73
CA PHE A 111 0.80 -4.56 20.21
C PHE A 111 1.94 -4.46 19.19
N ALA A 112 1.61 -4.59 17.90
CA ALA A 112 2.53 -4.49 16.77
C ALA A 112 1.73 -4.11 15.52
N PHE A 113 2.35 -3.38 14.57
CA PHE A 113 1.68 -3.04 13.32
C PHE A 113 1.49 -4.25 12.40
N PRO A 114 0.44 -4.24 11.55
CA PRO A 114 0.17 -5.31 10.59
C PRO A 114 1.28 -5.40 9.53
N PRO A 115 2.01 -6.52 9.43
CA PRO A 115 3.20 -6.63 8.59
C PRO A 115 2.95 -6.36 7.10
N CYS A 116 1.83 -6.78 6.52
CA CYS A 116 1.56 -6.56 5.09
C CYS A 116 1.16 -5.10 4.81
N LEU A 117 0.25 -4.51 5.57
CA LEU A 117 -0.13 -3.10 5.40
C LEU A 117 1.04 -2.15 5.70
N THR A 118 1.90 -2.47 6.68
CA THR A 118 3.15 -1.73 6.92
C THR A 118 4.11 -1.84 5.73
N LEU A 119 4.24 -3.03 5.12
CA LEU A 119 5.03 -3.20 3.91
C LEU A 119 4.45 -2.42 2.72
N SER A 120 3.12 -2.36 2.59
CA SER A 120 2.46 -1.56 1.56
C SER A 120 2.76 -0.06 1.72
N LEU A 121 2.69 0.45 2.95
CA LEU A 121 3.07 1.84 3.26
C LEU A 121 4.55 2.11 2.90
N ALA A 122 5.45 1.21 3.31
CA ALA A 122 6.87 1.29 2.97
C ALA A 122 7.12 1.25 1.44
N ALA A 123 6.43 0.37 0.72
CA ALA A 123 6.50 0.26 -0.73
C ALA A 123 6.01 1.54 -1.42
N MET A 124 4.94 2.16 -0.92
CA MET A 124 4.47 3.45 -1.41
C MET A 124 5.55 4.53 -1.21
N MET A 125 6.15 4.62 -0.02
CA MET A 125 7.20 5.61 0.28
C MET A 125 8.41 5.43 -0.64
N MET A 126 8.88 4.19 -0.82
CA MET A 126 9.98 3.84 -1.72
C MET A 126 9.68 4.23 -3.17
N LEU A 127 8.44 3.98 -3.62
CA LEU A 127 7.99 4.33 -4.96
C LEU A 127 8.03 5.85 -5.16
N PHE A 128 7.39 6.62 -4.29
CA PHE A 128 7.35 8.08 -4.44
C PHE A 128 8.71 8.75 -4.22
N ALA A 129 9.59 8.21 -3.38
CA ALA A 129 10.98 8.69 -3.24
C ALA A 129 11.82 8.49 -4.51
N GLY A 130 11.38 7.64 -5.44
CA GLY A 130 11.97 7.50 -6.78
C GLY A 130 11.52 8.56 -7.78
N THR A 131 10.59 9.45 -7.40
CA THR A 131 10.00 10.44 -8.30
C THR A 131 11.02 11.51 -8.69
N ARG A 132 11.04 11.92 -9.96
CA ARG A 132 11.91 13.00 -10.44
C ARG A 132 11.13 13.98 -11.31
N ARG A 133 11.44 15.26 -11.17
CA ARG A 133 10.91 16.32 -12.04
C ARG A 133 11.44 16.12 -13.46
N SER A 134 10.55 16.16 -14.44
CA SER A 134 10.89 16.05 -15.87
C SER A 134 11.34 17.40 -16.44
N GLU A 135 12.22 17.37 -17.44
CA GLU A 135 12.61 18.56 -18.22
C GLU A 135 11.42 19.17 -18.98
N GLU A 136 10.45 18.35 -19.36
CA GLU A 136 9.21 18.77 -20.05
C GLU A 136 8.14 19.30 -19.07
N GLY A 137 8.43 19.31 -17.77
CA GLY A 137 7.48 19.60 -16.71
C GLY A 137 6.76 18.35 -16.20
N GLY A 138 6.19 18.43 -14.99
CA GLY A 138 5.61 17.29 -14.30
C GLY A 138 6.66 16.34 -13.69
N TYR A 139 6.22 15.12 -13.36
CA TYR A 139 7.04 14.15 -12.63
C TYR A 139 7.06 12.79 -13.30
N THR A 140 8.13 12.05 -13.06
CA THR A 140 8.38 10.73 -13.63
C THR A 140 8.95 9.77 -12.58
N LEU A 141 8.79 8.47 -12.84
CA LEU A 141 9.38 7.36 -12.09
C LEU A 141 10.22 6.51 -13.02
N ALA A 142 11.43 6.18 -12.60
CA ALA A 142 12.26 5.22 -13.30
C ALA A 142 11.98 3.80 -12.78
N ARG A 143 11.80 2.84 -13.70
CA ARG A 143 11.72 1.42 -13.38
C ARG A 143 12.53 0.63 -14.41
N GLY A 144 13.76 0.28 -14.03
CA GLY A 144 14.72 -0.28 -15.00
C GLY A 144 15.10 0.77 -16.04
N GLU A 145 14.95 0.45 -17.32
CA GLU A 145 15.19 1.39 -18.43
C GLU A 145 13.97 2.27 -18.75
N ASP A 146 12.80 1.95 -18.20
CA ASP A 146 11.57 2.68 -18.45
C ASP A 146 11.48 3.94 -17.58
N VAL A 147 11.02 5.04 -18.17
CA VAL A 147 10.66 6.27 -17.47
C VAL A 147 9.17 6.51 -17.67
N LEU A 148 8.41 6.43 -16.58
CA LEU A 148 6.96 6.47 -16.57
C LEU A 148 6.47 7.79 -15.98
N PRO A 149 5.49 8.48 -16.59
CA PRO A 149 4.91 9.68 -15.99
C PRO A 149 4.13 9.32 -14.72
N ILE A 150 4.28 10.15 -13.69
CA ILE A 150 3.42 10.14 -12.50
C ILE A 150 2.71 11.48 -12.36
N SER A 151 1.43 11.42 -12.03
CA SER A 151 0.60 12.58 -11.72
C SER A 151 0.03 12.43 -10.32
N GLY A 152 -0.40 13.52 -9.71
CA GLY A 152 -0.83 13.56 -8.32
C GLY A 152 -0.87 15.01 -7.84
N ASP A 153 -0.89 15.19 -6.53
CA ASP A 153 -0.70 16.49 -5.91
C ASP A 153 0.72 17.03 -6.18
N GLU A 154 0.82 18.26 -6.68
CA GLU A 154 2.10 18.81 -7.14
C GLU A 154 3.06 19.13 -5.99
N GLU A 155 2.54 19.55 -4.83
CA GLU A 155 3.36 19.86 -3.67
C GLU A 155 3.92 18.58 -3.04
N MET A 156 3.09 17.53 -2.93
CA MET A 156 3.52 16.20 -2.47
C MET A 156 4.57 15.58 -3.40
N LEU A 157 4.37 15.67 -4.72
CA LEU A 157 5.32 15.15 -5.69
C LEU A 157 6.65 15.93 -5.67
N GLU A 158 6.62 17.26 -5.51
CA GLU A 158 7.84 18.07 -5.35
C GLU A 158 8.60 17.62 -4.09
N ALA A 159 7.90 17.55 -2.95
CA ALA A 159 8.50 17.13 -1.67
C ALA A 159 9.17 15.76 -1.77
N MET A 160 8.49 14.79 -2.37
CA MET A 160 8.99 13.43 -2.57
C MET A 160 10.13 13.35 -3.59
N SER A 161 10.15 14.25 -4.57
CA SER A 161 11.21 14.28 -5.60
C SER A 161 12.59 14.65 -5.07
N HIS A 162 12.65 15.26 -3.89
CA HIS A 162 13.90 15.56 -3.18
C HIS A 162 14.48 14.35 -2.41
N LEU A 163 13.74 13.24 -2.34
CA LEU A 163 14.18 12.01 -1.68
C LEU A 163 14.82 11.02 -2.66
N SER A 164 15.36 9.93 -2.12
CA SER A 164 15.93 8.84 -2.92
C SER A 164 15.59 7.49 -2.29
N CYS A 165 15.17 6.52 -3.11
CA CYS A 165 14.95 5.14 -2.67
C CYS A 165 16.20 4.47 -2.07
N ASP A 166 17.40 4.96 -2.39
CA ASP A 166 18.68 4.45 -1.89
C ASP A 166 19.18 5.12 -0.60
N MET A 167 18.44 6.10 -0.05
CA MET A 167 18.83 6.73 1.20
C MET A 167 18.62 5.77 2.39
N ALA A 168 19.25 6.08 3.53
CA ALA A 168 19.07 5.31 4.75
C ALA A 168 17.59 5.25 5.14
N ALA A 169 17.10 4.04 5.47
CA ALA A 169 15.70 3.78 5.77
C ALA A 169 15.16 4.74 6.84
N GLU A 170 15.89 4.93 7.94
CA GLU A 170 15.51 5.83 9.04
C GLU A 170 15.33 7.27 8.55
N SER A 171 16.21 7.74 7.66
CA SER A 171 16.14 9.10 7.13
C SER A 171 14.95 9.27 6.19
N MET A 172 14.65 8.27 5.37
CA MET A 172 13.47 8.28 4.50
C MET A 172 12.19 8.29 5.32
N VAL A 173 12.09 7.40 6.30
CA VAL A 173 10.89 7.28 7.14
C VAL A 173 10.67 8.56 7.93
N TYR A 174 11.71 9.11 8.55
CA TYR A 174 11.62 10.38 9.26
C TYR A 174 11.11 11.49 8.32
N ALA A 175 11.75 11.64 7.15
CA ALA A 175 11.41 12.72 6.22
C ALA A 175 9.95 12.61 5.77
N VAL A 176 9.53 11.42 5.31
CA VAL A 176 8.18 11.22 4.78
C VAL A 176 7.13 11.27 5.89
N LEU A 177 7.29 10.56 7.01
CA LEU A 177 6.25 10.52 8.06
C LEU A 177 6.06 11.86 8.79
N SER A 178 7.08 12.72 8.81
CA SER A 178 6.99 14.05 9.42
C SER A 178 6.40 15.12 8.49
N ASP A 179 6.25 14.82 7.19
CA ASP A 179 5.87 15.79 6.18
C ASP A 179 4.36 16.06 6.18
N ARG A 180 3.99 17.31 6.49
CA ARG A 180 2.58 17.76 6.57
C ARG A 180 1.98 18.16 5.22
N VAL A 181 2.76 18.12 4.15
CA VAL A 181 2.27 18.21 2.76
C VAL A 181 1.81 16.83 2.31
N VAL A 182 2.57 15.79 2.65
CA VAL A 182 2.24 14.40 2.34
C VAL A 182 1.06 13.91 3.17
N TRP A 183 1.05 14.29 4.45
CA TRP A 183 0.06 13.87 5.44
C TRP A 183 -0.64 15.06 6.06
N THR A 184 -1.89 14.94 6.52
CA THR A 184 -2.54 16.05 7.24
C THR A 184 -1.98 16.29 8.65
N ARG A 185 -1.08 15.42 9.11
CA ARG A 185 -0.44 15.43 10.44
C ARG A 185 0.93 14.77 10.43
N ASP A 186 1.70 14.94 11.49
CA ASP A 186 2.91 14.13 11.69
C ASP A 186 2.51 12.70 12.07
N LEU A 187 2.87 11.72 11.24
CA LEU A 187 2.52 10.33 11.48
C LEU A 187 3.43 9.66 12.52
N ARG A 188 4.56 10.28 12.87
CA ARG A 188 5.44 9.77 13.95
C ARG A 188 4.81 9.94 15.33
N ASP A 189 3.76 10.77 15.44
CA ASP A 189 2.91 10.84 16.63
C ASP A 189 2.18 9.51 16.90
N VAL A 190 2.15 8.58 15.93
CA VAL A 190 1.65 7.21 16.12
C VAL A 190 2.79 6.34 16.68
N PRO A 191 2.73 5.90 17.96
CA PRO A 191 3.84 5.20 18.60
C PRO A 191 4.21 3.89 17.91
N GLY A 192 5.49 3.72 17.59
CA GLY A 192 6.04 2.50 16.97
C GLY A 192 5.82 2.39 15.45
N LEU A 193 5.11 3.33 14.82
CA LEU A 193 4.90 3.32 13.37
C LEU A 193 6.22 3.56 12.62
N GLU A 194 7.00 4.56 13.06
CA GLU A 194 8.30 4.90 12.46
C GLU A 194 9.25 3.71 12.46
N ASP A 195 9.41 3.02 13.61
CA ASP A 195 10.26 1.83 13.71
C ASP A 195 9.78 0.69 12.81
N SER A 196 8.46 0.45 12.77
CA SER A 196 7.86 -0.63 11.97
C SER A 196 8.05 -0.40 10.47
N VAL A 197 7.82 0.84 10.01
CA VAL A 197 8.01 1.23 8.60
C VAL A 197 9.50 1.23 8.23
N THR A 198 10.38 1.65 9.14
CA THR A 198 11.84 1.58 8.94
C THR A 198 12.30 0.15 8.70
N GLY A 199 11.80 -0.79 9.50
CA GLY A 199 12.06 -2.22 9.29
C GLY A 199 11.59 -2.72 7.93
N ALA A 200 10.39 -2.31 7.50
CA ALA A 200 9.84 -2.70 6.20
C ALA A 200 10.61 -2.09 5.01
N ILE A 201 11.03 -0.82 5.08
CA ILE A 201 11.89 -0.21 4.05
C ILE A 201 13.25 -0.90 3.99
N THR A 202 13.83 -1.21 5.16
CA THR A 202 15.10 -1.97 5.24
C THR A 202 14.97 -3.34 4.58
N ASP A 203 13.87 -4.05 4.81
CA ASP A 203 13.60 -5.34 4.15
C ASP A 203 13.48 -5.18 2.63
N ILE A 204 12.79 -4.15 2.14
CA ILE A 204 12.69 -3.88 0.69
C ILE A 204 14.07 -3.60 0.10
N GLN A 205 14.90 -2.79 0.75
CA GLN A 205 16.24 -2.43 0.28
C GLN A 205 17.21 -3.61 0.28
N LEU A 206 17.18 -4.48 1.31
CA LEU A 206 18.12 -5.58 1.47
C LEU A 206 17.70 -6.87 0.77
N LEU A 207 16.40 -7.19 0.80
CA LEU A 207 15.85 -8.45 0.28
C LEU A 207 15.22 -8.29 -1.11
N GLY A 208 14.87 -7.05 -1.48
CA GLY A 208 14.02 -6.78 -2.62
C GLY A 208 12.53 -7.01 -2.32
N MET A 209 11.67 -6.41 -3.15
CA MET A 209 10.22 -6.37 -2.92
C MET A 209 9.59 -7.76 -2.76
N ARG A 210 10.01 -8.74 -3.57
CA ARG A 210 9.42 -10.09 -3.58
C ARG A 210 9.65 -10.85 -2.28
N ASP A 211 10.88 -10.84 -1.77
CA ASP A 211 11.21 -11.54 -0.53
C ASP A 211 10.69 -10.79 0.70
N ALA A 212 10.65 -9.45 0.66
CA ALA A 212 10.00 -8.64 1.69
C ALA A 212 8.49 -8.96 1.81
N MET A 213 7.77 -9.10 0.68
CA MET A 213 6.36 -9.52 0.68
C MET A 213 6.16 -10.91 1.27
N LYS A 214 7.03 -11.85 0.92
CA LYS A 214 6.98 -13.21 1.47
C LYS A 214 7.17 -13.19 2.99
N LYS A 215 8.17 -12.45 3.48
CA LYS A 215 8.43 -12.28 4.91
C LYS A 215 7.23 -11.67 5.64
N ALA A 216 6.60 -10.64 5.07
CA ALA A 216 5.41 -10.03 5.64
C ALA A 216 4.24 -11.03 5.71
N ALA A 217 3.95 -11.74 4.62
CA ALA A 217 2.87 -12.72 4.56
C ALA A 217 3.09 -13.91 5.51
N ASP A 218 4.33 -14.38 5.66
CA ASP A 218 4.68 -15.50 6.54
C ASP A 218 4.59 -15.14 8.03
N SER A 219 4.57 -13.85 8.39
CA SER A 219 4.45 -13.39 9.78
C SER A 219 3.12 -13.79 10.43
N HIS A 220 2.07 -14.03 9.63
CA HIS A 220 0.78 -14.53 10.13
C HIS A 220 0.70 -16.05 10.25
N LYS A 221 1.66 -16.79 9.66
CA LYS A 221 1.73 -18.27 9.79
C LYS A 221 2.44 -18.70 11.07
N GLN A 222 3.19 -17.79 11.69
CA GLN A 222 4.02 -18.02 12.86
C GLN A 222 3.33 -17.66 14.18
N LYS A 223 2.11 -17.10 14.12
CA LYS A 223 1.25 -16.78 15.26
C LYS A 223 0.20 -17.88 15.47
#